data_AF-A0A060BV08-F1
#
_entry.id   AF-A0A060BV08-F1
#
_cell.length_a   1.000
_cell.length_b   1.000
_cell.length_c   1.000
_cell.angle_alpha   90.00
_cell.angle_beta   90.00
_cell.angle_gamma   90.00
#
_symmetry.space_group_name_H-M   'P 1'
#
loop_
_entity.id
_entity.type
_entity.pdbx_description
1 polymer ?
#
loop_
_entity_poly.entity_id
_entity_poly.type
_entity_poly.pdbx_seq_one_letter_code
_entity_poly.pdbx_strand_id
1 'polypeptide(L)'
;YEATGRGPRASINLITAHDGFTLNDLVSYSRKHNDANGEDGMDGNSHNISANYGVEGETDDPAILAVRRRQQRNFLATLFLSQGVPMLLGGDEFNRTQGGNNNAYCQDNEISWFDWDHDEAARDMIQFVRRLARIRRDF
;
A
#
# COMPACT_ATOMS: atom_id res chain seq x y z
N TYR A 1 23.21 -11.31 -3.45
CA TYR A 1 23.07 -12.67 -2.89
C TYR A 1 24.39 -13.44 -2.81
N GLU A 2 25.40 -13.17 -3.65
CA GLU A 2 26.60 -14.01 -3.73
C GLU A 2 27.60 -13.87 -2.56
N ALA A 3 27.67 -12.72 -1.87
CA ALA A 3 28.67 -12.48 -0.83
C ALA A 3 28.44 -13.24 0.50
N THR A 4 27.24 -13.79 0.75
CA THR A 4 26.89 -14.45 2.03
C THR A 4 26.36 -15.88 1.87
N GLY A 5 26.27 -16.41 0.65
CA GLY A 5 25.71 -17.75 0.37
C GLY A 5 24.21 -17.90 0.62
N ARG A 6 23.49 -16.81 0.97
CA ARG A 6 22.04 -16.83 1.19
C ARG A 6 21.30 -16.82 -0.15
N GLY A 7 20.32 -17.72 -0.31
CA GLY A 7 19.43 -17.74 -1.48
C GLY A 7 18.34 -16.68 -1.43
N PRO A 8 17.57 -16.47 -2.53
CA PRO A 8 16.52 -15.44 -2.61
C PRO A 8 15.45 -15.55 -1.52
N ARG A 9 15.16 -16.76 -1.02
CA ARG A 9 14.17 -17.01 0.04
C ARG A 9 14.52 -16.38 1.39
N ALA A 10 15.76 -15.91 1.57
CA ALA A 10 16.16 -15.15 2.75
C ALA A 10 15.61 -13.71 2.75
N SER A 11 15.09 -13.22 1.62
CA SER A 11 14.50 -11.88 1.50
C SER A 11 12.99 -11.93 1.65
N ILE A 12 12.48 -11.18 2.62
CA ILE A 12 11.08 -10.80 2.69
C ILE A 12 10.94 -9.49 1.92
N ASN A 13 10.25 -9.55 0.78
CA ASN A 13 9.99 -8.39 -0.04
C ASN A 13 8.66 -7.78 0.40
N LEU A 14 8.63 -6.48 0.58
CA LEU A 14 7.42 -5.71 0.88
C LEU A 14 7.49 -4.37 0.17
N ILE A 15 6.33 -3.78 -0.09
CA ILE A 15 6.22 -2.38 -0.55
C ILE A 15 5.68 -1.53 0.59
N THR A 16 4.73 -2.07 1.34
CA THR A 16 3.99 -1.45 2.43
C THR A 16 3.97 -2.39 3.63
N ALA A 17 3.76 -1.82 4.82
CA ALA A 17 3.65 -2.53 6.09
C ALA A 17 2.66 -1.78 6.99
N HIS A 18 2.48 -2.26 8.23
CA HIS A 18 1.70 -1.54 9.23
C HIS A 18 2.33 -0.20 9.60
N ASP A 19 3.67 -0.11 9.54
CA ASP A 19 4.42 1.14 9.64
C ASP A 19 4.49 1.81 8.26
N GLY A 20 4.15 3.09 8.19
CA GLY A 20 4.13 3.86 6.95
C GLY A 20 2.74 3.86 6.30
N PHE A 21 2.72 4.16 5.00
CA PHE A 21 1.48 4.24 4.23
C PHE A 21 0.94 2.85 3.85
N THR A 22 -0.38 2.75 3.74
CA THR A 22 -1.05 1.75 2.91
C THR A 22 -0.69 1.93 1.43
N LEU A 23 -0.94 0.93 0.59
CA LEU A 23 -0.67 1.04 -0.84
C LEU A 23 -1.54 2.11 -1.51
N ASN A 24 -2.77 2.31 -1.04
CA ASN A 24 -3.63 3.37 -1.54
C ASN A 24 -3.09 4.75 -1.15
N ASP A 25 -2.60 4.90 0.07
CA ASP A 25 -2.08 6.19 0.53
C ASP A 25 -0.71 6.50 -0.08
N LEU A 26 0.12 5.48 -0.34
CA LEU A 26 1.42 5.61 -1.03
C LEU A 26 1.29 6.29 -2.40
N VAL A 27 0.17 6.08 -3.09
CA VAL A 27 -0.14 6.71 -4.39
C VAL A 27 -1.06 7.92 -4.29
N SER A 28 -1.49 8.30 -3.09
CA SER A 28 -2.48 9.36 -2.87
C SER A 28 -1.95 10.54 -2.06
N TYR A 29 -0.87 10.37 -1.30
CA TYR A 29 -0.32 11.38 -0.41
C TYR A 29 1.18 11.57 -0.62
N SER A 30 1.63 12.82 -0.66
CA SER A 30 3.06 13.16 -0.75
C SER A 30 3.68 13.42 0.63
N ARG A 31 2.85 13.68 1.65
CA ARG A 31 3.26 13.90 3.04
C ARG A 31 2.34 13.15 4.00
N LYS A 32 2.83 12.87 5.21
CA LYS A 32 2.04 12.27 6.29
C LYS A 32 0.98 13.26 6.82
N HIS A 33 -0.17 12.74 7.22
CA HIS A 33 -1.31 13.45 7.82
C HIS A 33 -1.68 12.73 9.12
N ASN A 34 -0.81 12.85 10.12
CA ASN A 34 -0.91 12.12 11.39
C ASN A 34 -1.59 12.95 12.49
N ASP A 35 -2.29 14.04 12.14
CA ASP A 35 -2.86 14.98 13.12
C ASP A 35 -3.79 14.30 14.14
N ALA A 36 -4.49 13.25 13.71
CA ALA A 36 -5.35 12.43 14.57
C ALA A 36 -4.61 11.73 15.72
N ASN A 37 -3.28 11.58 15.63
CA ASN A 37 -2.45 10.94 16.65
C ASN A 37 -2.18 11.86 17.86
N GLY A 38 -2.40 13.18 17.74
CA GLY A 38 -2.24 14.13 18.84
C GLY A 38 -0.79 14.52 19.15
N GLU A 39 0.15 14.23 18.24
CA GLU A 39 1.58 14.54 18.37
C GLU A 39 2.03 15.66 17.40
N ASP A 40 1.10 16.55 17.01
CA ASP A 40 1.32 17.68 16.10
C ASP A 40 2.02 17.31 14.77
N GLY A 41 1.75 16.10 14.25
CA GLY A 41 2.34 15.57 13.02
C GLY A 41 3.84 15.25 13.12
N MET A 42 4.40 15.23 14.34
CA MET A 42 5.82 14.96 14.56
C MET A 42 6.17 13.47 14.48
N ASP A 43 5.20 12.60 14.73
CA ASP A 43 5.33 11.15 14.72
C ASP A 43 5.27 10.56 13.30
N GLY A 44 5.81 9.35 13.10
CA GLY A 44 5.85 8.67 11.79
C GLY A 44 6.95 9.17 10.83
N ASN A 45 7.16 8.43 9.75
CA ASN A 45 8.28 8.67 8.82
C ASN A 45 8.00 9.87 7.89
N SER A 46 8.99 10.77 7.72
CA SER A 46 8.89 11.91 6.80
C SER A 46 9.37 11.59 5.38
N HIS A 47 10.06 10.47 5.16
CA HIS A 47 10.57 10.05 3.85
C HIS A 47 9.86 8.77 3.36
N ASN A 48 8.66 8.95 2.80
CA ASN A 48 7.78 7.84 2.41
C ASN A 48 7.97 7.32 0.97
N ILE A 49 8.75 8.02 0.14
CA ILE A 49 8.94 7.69 -1.29
C ILE A 49 7.58 7.50 -1.99
N SER A 50 6.65 8.41 -1.69
CA SER A 50 5.27 8.41 -2.16
C SER A 50 5.04 9.47 -3.23
N ALA A 51 3.95 9.35 -3.99
CA ALA A 51 3.56 10.35 -4.98
C ALA A 51 2.04 10.42 -5.08
N ASN A 52 1.48 11.63 -4.97
CA ASN A 52 0.03 11.87 -5.00
C ASN A 52 -0.54 12.06 -6.44
N TYR A 53 0.35 12.15 -7.43
CA TYR A 53 0.06 12.37 -8.86
C TYR A 53 -0.70 13.67 -9.18
N GLY A 54 -0.56 14.70 -8.35
CA GLY A 54 -1.03 16.06 -8.62
C GLY A 54 -2.06 16.58 -7.61
N VAL A 55 -2.80 15.70 -6.94
CA VAL A 55 -3.78 16.04 -5.91
C VAL A 55 -3.43 15.31 -4.63
N GLU A 56 -3.40 16.00 -3.48
CA GLU A 56 -3.15 15.38 -2.18
C GLU A 56 -4.46 14.79 -1.63
N GLY A 57 -4.47 13.50 -1.32
CA GLY A 57 -5.65 12.80 -0.79
C GLY A 57 -6.68 12.43 -1.84
N GLU A 58 -7.95 12.34 -1.43
CA GLU A 58 -9.07 11.94 -2.27
C GLU A 58 -9.30 12.89 -3.46
N THR A 59 -9.79 12.34 -4.56
CA THR A 59 -10.09 13.11 -5.77
C THR A 59 -11.07 12.38 -6.67
N ASP A 60 -11.93 13.16 -7.35
CA ASP A 60 -12.82 12.65 -8.39
C ASP A 60 -12.23 12.78 -9.80
N ASP A 61 -10.99 13.29 -9.93
CA ASP A 61 -10.35 13.44 -11.24
C ASP A 61 -10.06 12.05 -11.86
N PRO A 62 -10.74 11.68 -12.96
CA PRO A 62 -10.61 10.35 -13.54
C PRO A 62 -9.20 10.08 -14.09
N ALA A 63 -8.45 11.11 -14.51
CA ALA A 63 -7.09 10.96 -14.99
C ALA A 63 -6.13 10.60 -13.86
N ILE A 64 -6.26 11.26 -12.70
CA ILE A 64 -5.45 10.96 -11.50
C ILE A 64 -5.79 9.57 -10.97
N LEU A 65 -7.09 9.27 -10.82
CA LEU A 65 -7.55 7.95 -10.38
C LEU A 65 -7.03 6.83 -11.29
N ALA A 66 -7.03 7.01 -12.60
CA ALA A 66 -6.48 6.05 -13.55
C ALA A 66 -4.97 5.82 -13.35
N VAL A 67 -4.20 6.89 -13.10
CA VAL A 67 -2.76 6.77 -12.81
C VAL A 67 -2.54 6.04 -11.49
N ARG A 68 -3.22 6.43 -10.41
CA ARG A 68 -3.09 5.77 -9.09
C ARG A 68 -3.41 4.28 -9.14
N ARG A 69 -4.53 3.92 -9.78
CA ARG A 69 -4.95 2.53 -10.02
C ARG A 69 -3.91 1.73 -10.79
N ARG A 70 -3.22 2.35 -11.76
CA ARG A 70 -2.12 1.71 -12.49
C ARG A 70 -0.90 1.51 -11.60
N GLN A 71 -0.57 2.47 -10.75
CA GLN A 71 0.61 2.44 -9.89
C GLN A 71 0.47 1.40 -8.77
N GLN A 72 -0.70 1.29 -8.14
CA GLN A 72 -1.01 0.20 -7.21
C GLN A 72 -0.75 -1.17 -7.87
N ARG A 73 -1.25 -1.37 -9.10
CA ARG A 73 -1.03 -2.61 -9.86
C ARG A 73 0.44 -2.83 -10.22
N ASN A 74 1.19 -1.77 -10.55
CA ASN A 74 2.63 -1.87 -10.82
C ASN A 74 3.40 -2.33 -9.57
N PHE A 75 3.10 -1.78 -8.39
CA PHE A 75 3.72 -2.18 -7.13
C PHE A 75 3.39 -3.63 -6.79
N LEU A 76 2.12 -4.01 -6.87
CA LEU A 76 1.67 -5.38 -6.62
C LEU A 76 2.29 -6.38 -7.60
N ALA A 77 2.33 -6.06 -8.89
CA ALA A 77 3.00 -6.91 -9.88
C ALA A 77 4.50 -7.04 -9.58
N THR A 78 5.17 -5.95 -9.22
CA THR A 78 6.59 -5.98 -8.83
C THR A 78 6.80 -6.88 -7.61
N LEU A 79 5.98 -6.74 -6.57
CA LEU A 79 6.04 -7.54 -5.36
C LEU A 79 5.83 -9.03 -5.64
N PHE A 80 4.77 -9.38 -6.36
CA PHE A 80 4.39 -10.78 -6.60
C PHE A 80 5.23 -11.47 -7.68
N LEU A 81 5.88 -10.75 -8.59
CA LEU A 81 6.69 -11.34 -9.65
C LEU A 81 8.19 -11.33 -9.34
N SER A 82 8.62 -10.66 -8.27
CA SER A 82 10.02 -10.67 -7.82
C SER A 82 10.42 -12.00 -7.16
N GLN A 83 11.69 -12.38 -7.31
CA GLN A 83 12.30 -13.47 -6.55
C GLN A 83 12.35 -13.11 -5.04
N GLY A 84 12.11 -14.08 -4.17
CA GLY A 84 12.06 -13.89 -2.70
C GLY A 84 10.73 -14.35 -2.09
N VAL A 85 10.36 -13.83 -0.93
CA VAL A 85 9.07 -14.10 -0.27
C VAL A 85 8.28 -12.79 -0.18
N PRO A 86 7.15 -12.62 -0.89
CA PRO A 86 6.37 -11.40 -0.80
C PRO A 86 5.57 -11.38 0.49
N MET A 87 5.53 -10.21 1.13
CA MET A 87 4.63 -9.87 2.22
C MET A 87 3.65 -8.81 1.73
N LEU A 88 2.36 -9.12 1.81
CA LEU A 88 1.27 -8.19 1.49
C LEU A 88 0.71 -7.63 2.80
N LEU A 89 0.60 -6.31 2.90
CA LEU A 89 -0.11 -5.66 3.98
C LEU A 89 -1.61 -5.92 3.84
N GLY A 90 -2.24 -6.39 4.91
CA GLY A 90 -3.69 -6.64 4.91
C GLY A 90 -4.48 -5.35 4.64
N GLY A 91 -5.33 -5.42 3.63
CA GLY A 91 -6.17 -4.32 3.15
C GLY A 91 -5.68 -3.67 1.86
N ASP A 92 -4.42 -3.83 1.49
CA ASP A 92 -3.91 -3.33 0.20
C ASP A 92 -4.55 -4.05 -0.99
N GLU A 93 -5.06 -5.26 -0.79
CA GLU A 93 -5.79 -6.01 -1.81
C GLU A 93 -7.17 -5.42 -2.15
N PHE A 94 -7.69 -4.50 -1.34
CA PHE A 94 -8.99 -3.86 -1.55
C PHE A 94 -8.95 -2.33 -1.35
N ASN A 95 -7.79 -1.71 -1.54
CA ASN A 95 -7.57 -0.26 -1.45
C ASN A 95 -7.85 0.36 -0.07
N ARG A 96 -7.52 -0.36 1.03
CA ARG A 96 -7.57 0.22 2.38
C ARG A 96 -6.78 1.53 2.42
N THR A 97 -7.33 2.51 3.11
CA THR A 97 -6.72 3.83 3.36
C THR A 97 -6.71 4.12 4.85
N GLN A 98 -5.77 4.94 5.28
CA GLN A 98 -5.71 5.54 6.62
C GLN A 98 -5.80 7.06 6.52
N GLY A 99 -6.33 7.59 5.41
CA GLY A 99 -6.47 9.01 5.16
C GLY A 99 -5.14 9.77 5.09
N GLY A 100 -4.05 9.09 4.75
CA GLY A 100 -2.71 9.68 4.78
C GLY A 100 -2.05 9.66 6.17
N ASN A 101 -2.64 9.00 7.17
CA ASN A 101 -1.94 8.71 8.42
C ASN A 101 -0.98 7.54 8.20
N ASN A 102 0.33 7.79 8.30
CA ASN A 102 1.36 6.78 8.06
C ASN A 102 1.89 6.12 9.35
N ASN A 103 1.20 6.36 10.47
CA ASN A 103 1.59 5.88 11.79
C ASN A 103 0.35 5.73 12.69
N ALA A 104 -0.67 5.01 12.22
CA ALA A 104 -1.96 4.92 12.92
C ALA A 104 -1.94 3.96 14.14
N TYR A 105 -0.87 3.98 14.94
CA TYR A 105 -0.64 3.05 16.04
C TYR A 105 -1.66 3.21 17.19
N CYS A 106 -2.19 4.44 17.37
CA CYS A 106 -3.12 4.80 18.44
C CYS A 106 -4.58 4.95 17.96
N GLN A 107 -4.87 4.59 16.70
CA GLN A 107 -6.18 4.80 16.09
C GLN A 107 -7.02 3.52 16.14
N ASP A 108 -7.74 3.25 17.22
CA ASP A 108 -8.75 2.19 17.25
C ASP A 108 -10.13 2.72 16.76
N ASN A 109 -10.19 3.01 15.46
CA ASN A 109 -11.34 3.61 14.78
C ASN A 109 -11.25 3.37 13.26
N GLU A 110 -12.13 4.01 12.49
CA GLU A 110 -12.25 3.89 11.04
C GLU A 110 -10.96 4.17 10.26
N ILE A 111 -9.98 4.90 10.84
CA ILE A 111 -8.66 5.11 10.23
C ILE A 111 -7.88 3.79 10.13
N SER A 112 -8.02 2.88 11.10
CA SER A 112 -7.29 1.61 11.10
C SER A 112 -8.16 0.39 10.81
N TRP A 113 -9.47 0.48 11.02
CA TRP A 113 -10.38 -0.64 10.78
C TRP A 113 -10.42 -1.04 9.30
N PHE A 114 -10.83 -2.29 9.07
CA PHE A 114 -11.02 -2.81 7.72
C PHE A 114 -12.43 -2.47 7.28
N ASP A 115 -12.55 -1.69 6.21
CA ASP A 115 -13.83 -1.50 5.56
C ASP A 115 -14.14 -2.70 4.65
N TRP A 116 -15.17 -3.45 5.03
CA TRP A 116 -15.62 -4.63 4.29
C TRP A 116 -16.70 -4.30 3.25
N ASP A 117 -17.21 -3.06 3.21
CA ASP A 117 -18.11 -2.61 2.15
C ASP A 117 -17.31 -2.27 0.89
N HIS A 118 -16.88 -3.31 0.19
CA HIS A 118 -16.05 -3.16 -1.01
C HIS A 118 -16.84 -2.57 -2.17
N ASP A 119 -16.41 -1.40 -2.63
CA ASP A 119 -16.86 -0.79 -3.88
C ASP A 119 -16.36 -1.57 -5.13
N GLU A 120 -16.69 -1.08 -6.32
CA GLU A 120 -16.27 -1.71 -7.57
C GLU A 120 -14.74 -1.73 -7.73
N ALA A 121 -14.06 -0.63 -7.36
CA ALA A 121 -12.61 -0.52 -7.50
C ALA A 121 -11.84 -1.47 -6.55
N ALA A 122 -12.34 -1.66 -5.34
CA ALA A 122 -11.86 -2.62 -4.36
C ALA A 122 -12.03 -4.05 -4.86
N ARG A 123 -13.22 -4.40 -5.38
CA ARG A 123 -13.49 -5.73 -5.96
C ARG A 123 -12.55 -6.03 -7.13
N ASP A 124 -12.31 -5.06 -8.00
CA ASP A 124 -11.35 -5.18 -9.10
C ASP A 124 -9.92 -5.42 -8.62
N MET A 125 -9.48 -4.72 -7.57
CA MET A 125 -8.16 -4.91 -6.98
C MET A 125 -8.02 -6.31 -6.37
N ILE A 126 -9.06 -6.79 -5.67
CA ILE A 126 -9.09 -8.15 -5.11
C ILE A 126 -8.88 -9.18 -6.23
N GLN A 127 -9.60 -9.05 -7.35
CA GLN A 127 -9.44 -9.98 -8.48
C GLN A 127 -8.03 -9.92 -9.09
N PHE A 128 -7.47 -8.72 -9.18
CA PHE A 128 -6.10 -8.53 -9.67
C PHE A 128 -5.07 -9.21 -8.76
N VAL A 129 -5.13 -8.99 -7.44
CA VAL A 129 -4.23 -9.62 -6.46
C VAL A 129 -4.41 -11.14 -6.46
N ARG A 130 -5.64 -11.65 -6.52
CA ARG A 130 -5.90 -13.10 -6.63
C ARG A 130 -5.27 -13.71 -7.87
N ARG A 131 -5.28 -12.99 -9.00
CA ARG A 131 -4.60 -13.43 -10.23
C ARG A 131 -3.09 -13.44 -10.08
N LEU A 132 -2.49 -12.40 -9.49
CA LEU A 132 -1.04 -12.36 -9.23
C LEU A 132 -0.59 -13.48 -8.29
N ALA A 133 -1.33 -13.71 -7.21
CA ALA A 133 -1.06 -14.78 -6.26
C ALA A 133 -1.13 -16.16 -6.93
N ARG A 134 -2.10 -16.37 -7.83
CA ARG A 134 -2.19 -17.61 -8.63
C ARG A 134 -0.99 -17.77 -9.55
N ILE A 135 -0.63 -16.73 -10.32
CA ILE A 135 0.53 -16.76 -11.23
C ILE A 135 1.79 -17.13 -10.45
N ARG A 136 2.07 -16.45 -9.33
CA ARG A 136 3.25 -16.72 -8.50
C ARG A 136 3.29 -18.13 -7.91
N ARG A 137 2.13 -18.70 -7.58
CA ARG A 137 2.07 -20.05 -7.03
C ARG A 137 2.35 -21.10 -8.11
N ASP A 138 1.87 -20.83 -9.32
CA ASP A 138 1.91 -21.78 -10.42
C ASP A 138 3.25 -21.70 -11.22
N PHE A 139 4.01 -20.60 -11.09
CA PHE A 139 5.32 -20.35 -11.72
C PHE A 139 6.36 -19.83 -10.72
#